data_AF-F2HHY5-F1
#
_entry.id   AF-F2HHY5-F1
#
_cell.length_a   1.000
_cell.length_b   1.000
_cell.length_c   1.000
_cell.angle_alpha   90.00
_cell.angle_beta   90.00
_cell.angle_gamma   90.00
#
_symmetry.space_group_name_H-M   'P 1'
#
loop_
_entity.id
_entity.type
_entity.pdbx_description
1 polymer ?
#
loop_
_entity_poly.entity_id
_entity_poly.type
_entity_poly.pdbx_seq_one_letter_code
_entity_poly.pdbx_strand_id
1 'polypeptide(L)' 'MLICFYCKIFIFNTSQKVYKQHTEGNRHRINVCVYIKNFYLNWLLKRVNN' A
#
# COMPACT_ATOMS: atom_id res chain seq x y z
N MET A 1 -8.74 3.39 -15.57
CA MET A 1 -7.60 2.57 -15.10
C MET A 1 -7.01 3.24 -13.86
N LEU A 2 -6.85 2.51 -12.76
CA LEU A 2 -6.31 3.02 -11.50
C LEU A 2 -5.08 2.22 -11.11
N ILE A 3 -4.01 2.89 -10.67
CA ILE A 3 -2.78 2.22 -10.22
C ILE A 3 -2.83 2.09 -8.71
N CYS A 4 -2.70 0.87 -8.20
CA CYS A 4 -2.48 0.68 -6.77
C CYS A 4 -0.98 0.79 -6.48
N PHE A 5 -0.54 1.89 -5.88
CA PHE A 5 0.87 2.13 -5.53
C PHE A 5 1.43 1.06 -4.58
N TYR A 6 0.62 0.61 -3.60
CA TYR A 6 1.02 -0.43 -2.64
C TYR A 6 1.20 -1.80 -3.28
N CYS A 7 0.38 -2.12 -4.27
CA CYS A 7 0.40 -3.43 -4.95
C CYS A 7 1.23 -3.44 -6.23
N LYS A 8 1.61 -2.27 -6.77
CA LYS A 8 2.27 -2.09 -8.08
C LYS A 8 1.52 -2.78 -9.22
N ILE A 9 0.18 -2.74 -9.19
CA ILE A 9 -0.68 -3.32 -10.22
C ILE A 9 -1.62 -2.28 -10.83
N PHE A 10 -2.00 -2.53 -12.07
CA PHE A 10 -3.05 -1.79 -12.76
C PHE A 10 -4.41 -2.43 -12.50
N ILE A 11 -5.35 -1.63 -12.04
CA ILE A 11 -6.76 -1.97 -11.90
C ILE A 11 -7.48 -1.41 -13.13
N PHE A 12 -7.77 -2.30 -14.07
CA PHE A 12 -8.38 -1.93 -15.35
C PHE A 12 -9.86 -1.56 -15.19
N ASN A 13 -10.60 -2.30 -14.36
CA ASN A 13 -12.00 -2.00 -14.03
C ASN A 13 -12.08 -1.20 -12.74
N THR A 14 -12.36 0.11 -12.86
CA THR A 14 -12.39 1.05 -11.72
C THR A 14 -13.76 1.21 -11.08
N SER A 15 -14.67 0.25 -11.28
CA SER A 15 -15.94 0.27 -10.54
C SER A 15 -15.68 0.24 -9.03
N GLN A 16 -16.52 0.94 -8.26
CA GLN A 16 -16.39 0.99 -6.80
C GLN A 16 -16.36 -0.40 -6.16
N LYS A 17 -17.10 -1.37 -6.72
CA LYS A 17 -17.11 -2.76 -6.26
C LYS A 17 -15.74 -3.44 -6.41
N VAL A 18 -15.11 -3.33 -7.58
CA VAL A 18 -13.78 -3.93 -7.85
C VAL A 18 -12.70 -3.24 -7.02
N TYR A 19 -12.79 -1.92 -6.86
CA TYR A 19 -11.87 -1.18 -6.00
C TYR A 19 -11.99 -1.61 -4.54
N LYS A 20 -13.22 -1.72 -4.01
CA LYS A 20 -13.47 -2.16 -2.63
C LYS A 20 -12.94 -3.58 -2.41
N GLN A 21 -13.25 -4.51 -3.32
CA GLN A 21 -12.75 -5.88 -3.27
C GLN A 21 -11.21 -5.93 -3.31
N HIS A 22 -10.56 -5.08 -4.09
CA HIS A 22 -9.10 -4.98 -4.11
C HIS A 22 -8.53 -4.48 -2.77
N THR A 23 -9.08 -3.40 -2.21
CA THR A 23 -8.60 -2.80 -0.96
C THR A 23 -8.86 -3.70 0.26
N GLU A 24 -9.92 -4.51 0.21
CA GLU A 24 -10.24 -5.48 1.26
C GLU A 24 -9.43 -6.78 1.13
N GLY A 25 -8.79 -7.01 0.00
CA GLY A 25 -7.95 -8.18 -0.23
C GLY A 25 -6.73 -8.23 0.71
N ASN A 26 -6.46 -9.41 1.27
CA ASN A 26 -5.35 -9.63 2.20
C ASN A 26 -4.00 -9.13 1.66
N ARG A 27 -3.74 -9.33 0.36
CA ARG A 27 -2.53 -8.87 -0.31
C ARG A 27 -2.36 -7.35 -0.22
N HIS A 28 -3.42 -6.58 -0.45
CA HIS A 28 -3.37 -5.12 -0.35
C HIS A 28 -3.09 -4.69 1.08
N ARG A 29 -3.80 -5.26 2.06
CA ARG A 29 -3.60 -4.97 3.49
C ARG A 29 -2.17 -5.25 3.96
N ILE A 30 -1.60 -6.38 3.57
CA ILE A 30 -0.21 -6.74 3.90
C ILE A 30 0.76 -5.71 3.31
N ASN A 31 0.60 -5.35 2.04
CA ASN A 31 1.48 -4.38 1.40
C ASN A 31 1.39 -2.99 2.03
N VAL A 32 0.20 -2.56 2.42
CA VAL A 32 0.00 -1.30 3.17
C VAL A 32 0.72 -1.38 4.52
N CYS A 33 0.57 -2.48 5.27
CA CYS A 33 1.27 -2.66 6.55
C CYS A 33 2.80 -2.63 6.40
N VAL A 34 3.35 -3.30 5.38
CA VAL A 34 4.80 -3.29 5.09
C VAL A 34 5.27 -1.88 4.76
N TYR A 35 4.51 -1.16 3.94
CA TYR A 35 4.84 0.22 3.58
C TYR A 35 4.89 1.13 4.81
N ILE A 36 3.88 1.06 5.67
CA ILE A 36 3.84 1.85 6.93
C ILE A 36 5.00 1.46 7.85
N LYS A 37 5.27 0.15 8.00
CA LYS A 37 6.39 -0.32 8.83
C LYS A 37 7.74 0.22 8.35
N ASN A 38 7.98 0.19 7.04
CA ASN A 38 9.21 0.74 6.45
C ASN A 38 9.30 2.25 6.60
N PHE A 39 8.18 2.97 6.48
CA PHE A 39 8.13 4.41 6.73
C PHE A 39 8.55 4.75 8.16
N TYR A 40 7.96 4.08 9.16
CA TYR A 40 8.34 4.27 10.57
C TYR A 40 9.78 3.89 10.85
N LEU A 41 10.26 2.78 10.30
CA LEU A 41 11.65 2.36 10.46
C LEU A 41 12.61 3.43 9.91
N ASN A 42 12.33 3.94 8.70
CA ASN A 42 13.17 4.98 8.09
C ASN A 42 13.10 6.30 8.88
N TRP A 43 11.93 6.65 9.40
CA TRP A 43 11.78 7.82 10.26
C TRP A 43 12.58 7.70 11.56
N LEU A 44 12.59 6.51 12.19
CA LEU A 44 13.41 6.22 13.37
C LEU A 44 14.90 6.26 13.05
N LEU A 45 15.34 5.62 11.96
CA LEU A 45 16.75 5.63 11.53
C LEU A 45 17.24 7.07 11.29
N LYS A 46 16.40 7.92 10.71
CA LYS A 46 16.73 9.34 10.49
C LYS A 46 16.88 10.14 11.79
N ARG A 47 16.23 9.72 12.88
CA ARG A 47 16.40 10.33 14.21
C ARG A 47 17.62 9.83 14.97
N VAL A 48 18.06 8.60 14.71
CA VAL A 48 19.26 8.04 15.36
C VAL A 48 20.53 8.57 14.70
N ASN A 49 20.48 8.87 13.40
CA ASN A 49 21.64 9.36 12.62
C ASN A 49 21.81 10.90 12.66
N ASN A 50 20.99 11.64 13.40
CA ASN A 50 21.04 13.10 13.57
C ASN A 50 21.24 13.43 15.05
#